data_AF-A0A7X8MN85-F1
#
_entry.id   AF-A0A7X8MN85-F1
#
_cell.length_a   1.000
_cell.length_b   1.000
_cell.length_c   1.000
_cell.angle_alpha   90.00
_cell.angle_beta   90.00
_cell.angle_gamma   90.00
#
_symmetry.space_group_name_H-M   'P 1'
#
loop_
_entity.id
_entity.type
_entity.pdbx_description
1 polymer ?
#
loop_
_entity_poly.entity_id
_entity_poly.type
_entity_poly.pdbx_seq_one_letter_code
_entity_poly.pdbx_strand_id
1 'polypeptide(L)'
;MSCLKRVFCGLLVAVLISLTGCLGANFQTEPADEEINPPISAEEQQRMDLYIAVMKAAFNEENGGSRFIAVHLDTLVGLSDSAKTEVLKELTDLSLQVYSFEDVKEDTTKFEFYDAEHHSQTLDGTVLWVEVEEYSETRALITGVSWFGVLGAVFPTYEAVYENGTWQLKLISTAIS
;
A
#
# COMPACT_ATOMS: atom_id res chain seq x y z
N MET A 1 57.16 -0.25 49.06
CA MET A 1 56.64 -0.51 50.41
C MET A 1 55.37 -1.33 50.26
N SER A 2 55.53 -2.65 50.34
CA SER A 2 54.47 -3.64 50.29
C SER A 2 54.33 -4.21 51.69
N CYS A 3 53.11 -4.34 52.22
CA CYS A 3 52.92 -5.08 53.46
C CYS A 3 51.61 -5.87 53.43
N LEU A 4 51.81 -7.18 53.45
CA LEU A 4 50.89 -8.30 53.59
C LEU A 4 50.29 -8.34 55.01
N LYS A 5 48.98 -8.61 55.16
CA LYS A 5 48.28 -9.15 56.37
C LYS A 5 46.86 -9.51 55.89
N ARG A 6 46.17 -10.60 56.24
CA ARG A 6 46.38 -11.77 57.11
C ARG A 6 45.29 -12.80 56.73
N VAL A 7 45.63 -14.07 56.90
CA VAL A 7 44.75 -15.26 56.85
C VAL A 7 43.90 -15.37 58.13
N PHE A 8 42.76 -16.07 58.04
CA PHE A 8 42.07 -16.96 59.02
C PHE A 8 40.53 -16.77 58.89
N CYS A 9 39.67 -17.76 58.57
CA CYS A 9 39.37 -19.07 59.17
C CYS A 9 37.99 -19.02 59.89
N GLY A 10 37.13 -20.04 59.69
CA GLY A 10 35.90 -20.28 60.46
C GLY A 10 34.61 -19.99 59.67
N LEU A 11 33.85 -20.95 59.10
CA LEU A 11 33.11 -22.11 59.64
C LEU A 11 31.70 -21.77 60.19
N LEU A 12 30.66 -22.36 59.57
CA LEU A 12 29.32 -22.74 60.12
C LEU A 12 28.38 -21.56 60.54
N VAL A 13 27.06 -21.51 60.30
CA VAL A 13 25.96 -22.47 60.41
C VAL A 13 24.74 -21.96 59.58
N ALA A 14 23.90 -22.89 59.12
CA ALA A 14 22.63 -22.73 58.40
C ALA A 14 21.45 -22.20 59.25
N VAL A 15 20.23 -22.27 58.65
CA VAL A 15 18.85 -22.22 59.24
C VAL A 15 18.18 -20.83 59.14
N LEU A 16 16.93 -20.59 58.68
CA LEU A 16 15.85 -21.28 57.92
C LEU A 16 14.62 -20.30 57.91
N ILE A 17 13.65 -20.49 57.00
CA ILE A 17 12.21 -20.04 57.00
C ILE A 17 11.97 -18.50 56.80
N SER A 18 11.06 -17.97 55.97
CA SER A 18 9.69 -18.41 55.65
C SER A 18 9.08 -17.75 54.39
N LEU A 19 8.07 -18.45 53.87
CA LEU A 19 7.09 -18.17 52.80
C LEU A 19 6.43 -16.78 52.86
N THR A 20 6.19 -16.15 51.69
CA THR A 20 4.85 -15.92 51.08
C THR A 20 4.90 -14.86 49.96
N GLY A 21 4.10 -15.09 48.90
CA GLY A 21 3.69 -14.09 47.92
C GLY A 21 4.17 -14.38 46.50
N CYS A 22 3.37 -14.35 45.44
CA CYS A 22 1.93 -14.14 45.27
C CYS A 22 1.52 -14.88 43.99
N LEU A 23 0.26 -15.29 43.93
CA LEU A 23 -0.40 -15.93 42.79
C LEU A 23 -0.17 -15.14 41.50
N GLY A 24 0.53 -15.75 40.53
CA GLY A 24 0.53 -15.27 39.15
C GLY A 24 -0.81 -15.60 38.52
N ALA A 25 -1.67 -14.58 38.39
CA ALA A 25 -2.85 -14.65 37.54
C ALA A 25 -2.37 -14.85 36.10
N ASN A 26 -2.66 -16.04 35.56
CA ASN A 26 -2.38 -16.40 34.18
C ASN A 26 -3.42 -15.67 33.30
N PHE A 27 -3.12 -14.43 32.89
CA PHE A 27 -3.84 -13.79 31.80
C PHE A 27 -3.38 -14.49 30.51
N GLN A 28 -4.16 -15.48 30.06
CA GLN A 28 -4.11 -15.88 28.65
C GLN A 28 -4.57 -14.69 27.84
N THR A 29 -3.62 -13.96 27.29
CA THR A 29 -3.84 -13.14 26.09
C THR A 29 -4.31 -14.13 25.01
N GLU A 30 -5.55 -14.01 24.57
CA GLU A 30 -5.98 -14.66 23.34
C GLU A 30 -5.01 -14.24 22.24
N PRO A 31 -4.45 -15.17 21.44
CA PRO A 31 -3.68 -14.76 20.28
C PRO A 31 -4.62 -13.93 19.41
N ALA A 32 -4.23 -12.69 19.11
CA ALA A 32 -4.84 -11.94 18.03
C ALA A 32 -4.81 -12.86 16.81
N ASP A 33 -5.97 -13.12 16.21
CA ASP A 33 -6.06 -13.77 14.91
C ASP A 33 -5.15 -12.97 13.97
N GLU A 34 -3.95 -13.48 13.71
CA GLU A 34 -3.16 -13.03 12.57
C GLU A 34 -4.04 -13.32 11.36
N GLU A 35 -4.55 -12.27 10.73
CA GLU A 35 -5.22 -12.36 9.45
C GLU A 35 -4.24 -12.99 8.46
N ILE A 36 -4.33 -14.31 8.28
CA ILE A 36 -3.47 -15.06 7.38
C ILE A 36 -3.90 -14.71 5.97
N ASN A 37 -3.37 -13.60 5.45
CA ASN A 37 -3.53 -13.25 4.06
C ASN A 37 -2.79 -14.29 3.21
N PRO A 38 -3.49 -15.00 2.30
CA PRO A 38 -2.83 -15.94 1.41
C PRO A 38 -1.76 -15.22 0.58
N PRO A 39 -0.65 -15.89 0.25
CA PRO A 39 0.39 -15.29 -0.57
C PRO A 39 -0.16 -14.92 -1.96
N ILE A 40 0.25 -13.77 -2.47
CA ILE A 40 -0.08 -13.29 -3.83
C ILE A 40 0.41 -14.33 -4.84
N SER A 41 -0.48 -14.80 -5.71
CA SER A 41 -0.13 -15.79 -6.72
C SER A 41 0.71 -15.18 -7.85
N ALA A 42 1.40 -16.01 -8.66
CA ALA A 42 2.20 -15.48 -9.77
C ALA A 42 1.35 -14.75 -10.83
N GLU A 43 0.14 -15.23 -11.10
CA GLU A 43 -0.79 -14.59 -12.03
C GLU A 43 -1.33 -13.27 -11.46
N GLU A 44 -1.67 -13.26 -10.18
CA GLU A 44 -2.15 -12.06 -9.49
C GLU A 44 -1.04 -10.99 -9.41
N GLN A 45 0.19 -11.40 -9.11
CA GLN A 45 1.37 -10.52 -9.15
C GLN A 45 1.55 -9.93 -10.54
N GLN A 46 1.48 -10.75 -11.58
CA GLN A 46 1.58 -10.28 -12.95
C GLN A 46 0.48 -9.25 -13.28
N ARG A 47 -0.76 -9.50 -12.87
CA ARG A 47 -1.88 -8.56 -13.06
C ARG A 47 -1.67 -7.27 -12.29
N MET A 48 -1.17 -7.37 -11.06
CA MET A 48 -0.83 -6.23 -10.21
C MET A 48 0.22 -5.34 -10.89
N ASP A 49 1.28 -5.95 -11.43
CA ASP A 49 2.34 -5.25 -12.15
C ASP A 49 1.79 -4.51 -13.39
N LEU A 50 0.82 -5.09 -14.10
CA LEU A 50 0.13 -4.40 -15.21
C LEU A 50 -0.57 -3.13 -14.71
N TYR A 51 -1.38 -3.25 -13.66
CA TYR A 51 -2.16 -2.12 -13.15
C TYR A 51 -1.25 -0.99 -12.64
N ILE A 52 -0.18 -1.34 -11.93
CA ILE A 52 0.83 -0.38 -11.47
C ILE A 52 1.49 0.31 -12.68
N ALA A 53 1.93 -0.45 -13.68
CA ALA A 53 2.59 0.10 -14.86
C ALA A 53 1.68 1.07 -15.62
N VAL A 54 0.41 0.70 -15.80
CA VAL A 54 -0.59 1.53 -16.51
C VAL A 54 -0.93 2.80 -15.74
N MET A 55 -1.11 2.72 -14.42
CA MET A 55 -1.34 3.91 -13.59
C MET A 55 -0.12 4.84 -13.56
N LYS A 56 1.10 4.30 -13.43
CA LYS A 56 2.35 5.09 -13.53
C LYS A 56 2.48 5.75 -14.90
N ALA A 57 2.13 5.04 -15.98
CA ALA A 57 2.14 5.60 -17.33
C ALA A 57 1.11 6.73 -17.48
N ALA A 58 -0.13 6.55 -17.03
CA ALA A 58 -1.16 7.59 -17.08
C ALA A 58 -0.77 8.85 -16.29
N PHE A 59 -0.19 8.68 -15.10
CA PHE A 59 0.35 9.81 -14.32
C PHE A 59 1.45 10.59 -15.06
N ASN A 60 2.28 9.89 -15.83
CA ASN A 60 3.37 10.51 -16.58
C ASN A 60 2.91 11.21 -17.86
N GLU A 61 1.75 10.83 -18.43
CA GLU A 61 1.14 11.56 -19.53
C GLU A 61 0.67 12.94 -19.07
N GLU A 62 -0.09 12.99 -17.98
CA GLU A 62 -0.48 14.23 -17.30
C GLU A 62 -0.97 13.93 -15.88
N ASN A 63 -0.80 14.88 -14.95
CA ASN A 63 -1.23 14.74 -13.56
C ASN A 63 -1.50 16.10 -12.90
N GLY A 64 -2.22 16.09 -11.78
CA GLY A 64 -2.57 17.28 -11.01
C GLY A 64 -1.57 17.68 -9.94
N GLY A 65 -0.40 17.03 -9.90
CA GLY A 65 0.58 17.16 -8.84
C GLY A 65 0.75 15.86 -8.03
N SER A 66 1.75 15.88 -7.15
CA SER A 66 2.23 14.70 -6.43
C SER A 66 2.20 14.87 -4.91
N ARG A 67 1.43 15.84 -4.38
CA ARG A 67 1.26 16.00 -2.93
C ARG A 67 0.59 14.77 -2.32
N PHE A 68 -0.33 14.16 -3.06
CA PHE A 68 -0.90 12.87 -2.75
C PHE A 68 -1.34 12.13 -4.03
N ILE A 69 -1.43 10.80 -3.92
CA ILE A 69 -2.11 9.93 -4.88
C ILE A 69 -3.29 9.26 -4.19
N ALA A 70 -4.44 9.22 -4.84
CA ALA A 70 -5.59 8.44 -4.41
C ALA A 70 -5.94 7.41 -5.50
N VAL A 71 -6.30 6.19 -5.12
CA VAL A 71 -6.52 5.08 -6.06
C VAL A 71 -7.92 4.49 -5.91
N HIS A 72 -8.66 4.33 -7.00
CA HIS A 72 -9.91 3.54 -6.99
C HIS A 72 -9.58 2.04 -6.95
N LEU A 73 -9.45 1.49 -5.74
CA LEU A 73 -9.08 0.08 -5.52
C LEU A 73 -10.12 -0.92 -6.03
N ASP A 74 -11.37 -0.50 -6.20
CA ASP A 74 -12.46 -1.30 -6.78
C ASP A 74 -12.23 -1.60 -8.26
N THR A 75 -11.46 -0.76 -8.97
CA THR A 75 -11.09 -0.98 -10.37
C THR A 75 -10.01 -2.03 -10.59
N LEU A 76 -9.31 -2.43 -9.52
CA LEU A 76 -8.22 -3.40 -9.55
C LEU A 76 -8.76 -4.84 -9.53
N VAL A 77 -9.59 -5.17 -10.52
CA VAL A 77 -10.35 -6.42 -10.58
C VAL A 77 -9.43 -7.64 -10.62
N GLY A 78 -9.72 -8.59 -9.75
CA GLY A 78 -8.96 -9.85 -9.59
C GLY A 78 -7.71 -9.74 -8.72
N LEU A 79 -7.47 -8.58 -8.10
CA LEU A 79 -6.54 -8.48 -6.97
C LEU A 79 -7.28 -8.71 -5.65
N SER A 80 -6.66 -9.46 -4.76
CA SER A 80 -7.01 -9.57 -3.34
C SER A 80 -6.73 -8.26 -2.59
N ASP A 81 -7.24 -8.14 -1.38
CA ASP A 81 -7.02 -6.93 -0.56
C ASP A 81 -5.55 -6.75 -0.15
N SER A 82 -4.81 -7.86 0.03
CA SER A 82 -3.36 -7.82 0.25
C SER A 82 -2.62 -7.30 -0.98
N ALA A 83 -2.97 -7.74 -2.19
CA ALA A 83 -2.40 -7.23 -3.43
C ALA A 83 -2.76 -5.75 -3.67
N LYS A 84 -4.00 -5.33 -3.41
CA LYS A 84 -4.40 -3.91 -3.48
C LYS A 84 -3.60 -3.03 -2.52
N THR A 85 -3.29 -3.54 -1.33
CA THR A 85 -2.42 -2.85 -0.36
C THR A 85 -1.00 -2.68 -0.92
N GLU A 86 -0.46 -3.71 -1.56
CA GLU A 86 0.85 -3.65 -2.20
C GLU A 86 0.87 -2.66 -3.38
N VAL A 87 -0.22 -2.55 -4.16
CA VAL A 87 -0.35 -1.51 -5.20
C VAL A 87 -0.17 -0.11 -4.63
N LEU A 88 -0.84 0.22 -3.51
CA LEU A 88 -0.69 1.54 -2.88
C LEU A 88 0.76 1.79 -2.46
N LYS A 89 1.44 0.76 -1.94
CA LYS A 89 2.85 0.84 -1.54
C LYS A 89 3.78 1.05 -2.74
N GLU A 90 3.58 0.33 -3.83
CA GLU A 90 4.39 0.45 -5.06
C GLU A 90 4.19 1.80 -5.78
N LEU A 91 3.06 2.46 -5.56
CA LEU A 91 2.80 3.82 -6.05
C LEU A 91 3.44 4.90 -5.18
N THR A 92 4.08 4.55 -4.06
CA THR A 92 4.81 5.54 -3.23
C THR A 92 6.01 6.17 -3.94
N ASP A 93 6.47 5.55 -5.02
CA ASP A 93 7.44 6.13 -5.96
C ASP A 93 6.94 7.45 -6.59
N LEU A 94 5.63 7.61 -6.75
CA LEU A 94 5.02 8.82 -7.30
C LEU A 94 4.79 9.89 -6.23
N SER A 95 4.48 9.47 -5.00
CA SER A 95 4.16 10.34 -3.86
C SER A 95 4.36 9.59 -2.55
N LEU A 96 4.93 10.24 -1.53
CA LEU A 96 5.02 9.64 -0.19
C LEU A 96 3.66 9.45 0.50
N GLN A 97 2.60 10.07 -0.04
CA GLN A 97 1.23 9.98 0.45
C GLN A 97 0.37 9.31 -0.62
N VAL A 98 0.02 8.04 -0.40
CA VAL A 98 -0.83 7.24 -1.29
C VAL A 98 -1.98 6.65 -0.48
N TYR A 99 -3.20 6.74 -1.00
CA TYR A 99 -4.43 6.34 -0.31
C TYR A 99 -5.36 5.55 -1.23
N SER A 100 -6.25 4.75 -0.63
CA SER A 100 -7.51 4.41 -1.30
C SER A 100 -8.32 5.69 -1.49
N PHE A 101 -8.90 5.89 -2.67
CA PHE A 101 -9.77 7.03 -2.92
C PHE A 101 -10.95 7.06 -1.94
N GLU A 102 -11.56 5.91 -1.66
CA GLU A 102 -12.70 5.82 -0.75
C GLU A 102 -12.40 6.34 0.66
N ASP A 103 -11.16 6.22 1.12
CA ASP A 103 -10.75 6.67 2.45
C ASP A 103 -10.57 8.19 2.55
N VAL A 104 -10.34 8.86 1.41
CA VAL A 104 -10.01 10.28 1.35
C VAL A 104 -10.97 11.11 0.50
N LYS A 105 -11.98 10.50 -0.12
CA LYS A 105 -12.89 11.19 -1.05
C LYS A 105 -13.65 12.36 -0.41
N GLU A 106 -13.80 12.41 0.92
CA GLU A 106 -14.45 13.54 1.61
C GLU A 106 -13.44 14.51 2.25
N ASP A 107 -12.13 14.28 2.07
CA ASP A 107 -11.07 15.08 2.68
C ASP A 107 -10.90 16.42 1.96
N THR A 108 -11.47 17.48 2.55
CA THR A 108 -11.36 18.87 2.09
C THR A 108 -9.94 19.43 2.09
N THR A 109 -8.96 18.75 2.70
CA THR A 109 -7.54 19.12 2.57
C THR A 109 -6.91 18.59 1.29
N LYS A 110 -7.56 17.64 0.61
CA LYS A 110 -7.11 16.96 -0.62
C LYS A 110 -7.94 17.33 -1.84
N PHE A 111 -9.22 17.62 -1.64
CA PHE A 111 -10.16 17.91 -2.72
C PHE A 111 -10.88 19.23 -2.52
N GLU A 112 -11.14 19.92 -3.62
CA GLU A 112 -12.15 20.97 -3.71
C GLU A 112 -13.46 20.36 -4.24
N PHE A 113 -14.60 20.90 -3.83
CA PHE A 113 -15.92 20.39 -4.19
C PHE A 113 -16.78 21.52 -4.78
N TYR A 114 -17.60 21.20 -5.78
CA TYR A 114 -18.58 22.14 -6.35
C TYR A 114 -19.82 22.29 -5.47
N ASP A 115 -20.18 21.23 -4.76
CA ASP A 115 -21.24 21.18 -3.78
C ASP A 115 -20.87 20.20 -2.64
N ALA A 116 -21.82 19.74 -1.84
CA ALA A 116 -21.53 18.85 -0.73
C ALA A 116 -21.15 17.42 -1.15
N GLU A 117 -21.37 17.03 -2.41
CA GLU A 117 -21.27 15.65 -2.87
C GLU A 117 -20.28 15.46 -4.03
N HIS A 118 -20.05 16.50 -4.85
CA HIS A 118 -19.29 16.38 -6.09
C HIS A 118 -17.91 17.06 -6.04
N HIS A 119 -16.87 16.29 -6.34
CA HIS A 119 -15.51 16.78 -6.50
C HIS A 119 -15.38 17.76 -7.67
N SER A 120 -14.64 18.84 -7.43
CA SER A 120 -14.22 19.81 -8.43
C SER A 120 -12.84 19.47 -8.98
N GLN A 121 -11.87 19.37 -8.09
CA GLN A 121 -10.48 19.10 -8.41
C GLN A 121 -9.72 18.55 -7.21
N THR A 122 -8.59 17.93 -7.48
CA THR A 122 -7.57 17.66 -6.47
C THR A 122 -6.82 18.94 -6.12
N LEU A 123 -6.35 19.06 -4.89
CA LEU A 123 -5.43 20.10 -4.45
C LEU A 123 -3.99 19.57 -4.56
N ASP A 124 -3.29 19.85 -5.67
CA ASP A 124 -1.91 19.40 -5.94
C ASP A 124 -1.72 17.87 -5.85
N GLY A 125 -2.73 17.10 -6.27
CA GLY A 125 -2.71 15.64 -6.17
C GLY A 125 -3.24 15.00 -7.43
N THR A 126 -3.37 13.67 -7.42
CA THR A 126 -3.91 12.94 -8.57
C THR A 126 -4.71 11.73 -8.10
N VAL A 127 -5.85 11.47 -8.76
CA VAL A 127 -6.62 10.25 -8.61
C VAL A 127 -6.29 9.31 -9.77
N LEU A 128 -5.95 8.06 -9.46
CA LEU A 128 -5.54 7.04 -10.42
C LEU A 128 -6.50 5.85 -10.40
N TRP A 129 -6.78 5.30 -11.58
CA TRP A 129 -7.45 4.01 -11.73
C TRP A 129 -7.15 3.37 -13.08
N VAL A 130 -7.69 2.18 -13.28
CA VAL A 130 -7.63 1.48 -14.57
C VAL A 130 -9.01 1.06 -15.04
N GLU A 131 -9.18 0.95 -16.34
CA GLU A 131 -10.36 0.37 -16.97
C GLU A 131 -9.90 -0.79 -17.86
N VAL A 132 -10.22 -2.01 -17.45
CA VAL A 132 -9.79 -3.24 -18.14
C VAL A 132 -10.86 -3.64 -19.14
N GLU A 133 -10.52 -3.60 -20.43
CA GLU A 133 -11.39 -4.06 -21.51
C GLU A 133 -11.17 -5.55 -21.80
N GLU A 134 -9.90 -5.96 -21.88
CA GLU A 134 -9.50 -7.35 -22.08
C GLU A 134 -8.28 -7.68 -21.22
N TYR A 135 -8.25 -8.90 -20.66
CA TYR A 135 -7.09 -9.41 -19.94
C TYR A 135 -6.88 -10.91 -20.18
N SER A 136 -5.63 -11.29 -20.41
CA SER A 136 -5.11 -12.64 -20.27
C SER A 136 -3.68 -12.59 -19.73
N GLU A 137 -3.11 -13.75 -19.38
CA GLU A 137 -1.71 -13.88 -18.89
C GLU A 137 -0.62 -13.42 -19.90
N THR A 138 -0.99 -12.99 -21.10
CA THR A 138 -0.01 -12.58 -22.13
C THR A 138 -0.33 -11.26 -22.80
N ARG A 139 -1.57 -10.78 -22.68
CA ARG A 139 -2.02 -9.55 -23.33
C ARG A 139 -3.13 -8.88 -22.53
N ALA A 140 -3.22 -7.56 -22.63
CA ALA A 140 -4.36 -6.81 -22.13
C ALA A 140 -4.67 -5.62 -23.03
N LEU A 141 -5.94 -5.24 -23.04
CA LEU A 141 -6.41 -3.95 -23.54
C LEU A 141 -6.93 -3.19 -22.33
N ILE A 142 -6.26 -2.10 -21.98
CA ILE A 142 -6.45 -1.43 -20.70
C ILE A 142 -6.24 0.07 -20.85
N THR A 143 -7.13 0.84 -20.22
CA THR A 143 -7.01 2.29 -20.11
C THR A 143 -6.53 2.64 -18.71
N GLY A 144 -5.47 3.43 -18.62
CA GLY A 144 -5.08 4.07 -17.36
C GLY A 144 -5.77 5.42 -17.26
N VAL A 145 -6.13 5.84 -16.06
CA VAL A 145 -6.72 7.17 -15.88
C VAL A 145 -5.95 7.95 -14.83
N SER A 146 -5.67 9.20 -15.15
CA SER A 146 -5.13 10.22 -14.26
C SER A 146 -6.08 11.39 -14.24
N TRP A 147 -6.83 11.53 -13.14
CA TRP A 147 -7.80 12.59 -12.94
C TRP A 147 -7.33 13.56 -11.87
N PHE A 148 -7.50 14.85 -12.13
CA PHE A 148 -7.14 15.91 -11.21
C PHE A 148 -8.14 17.07 -11.18
N GLY A 149 -9.18 17.03 -12.01
CA GLY A 149 -10.35 17.90 -11.89
C GLY A 149 -11.32 17.75 -13.05
N VAL A 150 -12.45 18.43 -12.99
CA VAL A 150 -13.47 18.35 -14.05
C VAL A 150 -13.03 18.94 -15.40
N LEU A 151 -11.91 19.65 -15.43
CA LEU A 151 -11.26 20.16 -16.65
C LEU A 151 -9.89 19.52 -16.88
N GLY A 152 -9.60 18.43 -16.17
CA GLY A 152 -8.27 17.85 -16.10
C GLY A 152 -8.32 16.36 -15.81
N ALA A 153 -8.40 15.56 -16.88
CA ALA A 153 -8.12 14.14 -16.83
C ALA A 153 -7.57 13.62 -18.14
N VAL A 154 -6.68 12.61 -18.05
CA VAL A 154 -6.16 11.88 -19.22
C VAL A 154 -6.48 10.39 -19.11
N PHE A 155 -6.82 9.80 -20.25
CA PHE A 155 -7.27 8.41 -20.39
C PHE A 155 -6.45 7.73 -21.50
N PRO A 156 -5.15 7.47 -21.30
CA PRO A 156 -4.36 6.70 -22.24
C PRO A 156 -4.77 5.22 -22.24
N THR A 157 -5.09 4.71 -23.43
CA THR A 157 -5.39 3.30 -23.69
C THR A 157 -4.16 2.61 -24.25
N TYR A 158 -3.88 1.41 -23.74
CA TYR A 158 -2.71 0.61 -24.09
C TYR A 158 -3.10 -0.77 -24.60
N GLU A 159 -2.44 -1.19 -25.68
CA GLU A 159 -2.20 -2.61 -25.91
C GLU A 159 -1.00 -3.03 -25.05
N ALA A 160 -1.21 -3.92 -24.09
CA ALA A 160 -0.16 -4.44 -23.23
C ALA A 160 0.18 -5.87 -23.63
N VAL A 161 1.48 -6.21 -23.71
CA VAL A 161 1.95 -7.57 -23.97
C VAL A 161 2.94 -7.97 -22.88
N TYR A 162 2.80 -9.17 -22.33
CA TYR A 162 3.71 -9.68 -21.31
C TYR A 162 4.89 -10.40 -21.97
N GLU A 163 6.07 -9.81 -21.91
CA GLU A 163 7.29 -10.35 -22.50
C GLU A 163 8.45 -10.27 -21.51
N ASN A 164 9.23 -11.35 -21.43
CA ASN A 164 10.43 -11.42 -20.59
C ASN A 164 10.20 -11.07 -19.10
N GLY A 165 9.02 -11.40 -18.58
CA GLY A 165 8.67 -11.14 -17.17
C GLY A 165 8.19 -9.72 -16.87
N THR A 166 7.88 -8.92 -17.89
CA THR A 166 7.41 -7.53 -17.71
C THR A 166 6.33 -7.18 -18.72
N TRP A 167 5.43 -6.28 -18.35
CA TRP A 167 4.45 -5.72 -19.27
C TRP A 167 5.08 -4.65 -20.16
N GLN A 168 4.93 -4.82 -21.46
CA GLN A 168 5.29 -3.84 -22.47
C GLN A 168 4.02 -3.10 -22.87
N LEU A 169 3.96 -1.80 -22.57
CA LEU A 169 2.81 -0.96 -22.88
C LEU A 169 3.02 -0.25 -24.22
N LYS A 170 2.08 -0.41 -25.13
CA LYS A 170 2.01 0.34 -26.38
C LYS A 170 0.79 1.23 -26.34
N LEU A 171 1.01 2.55 -26.24
CA LEU A 171 -0.05 3.54 -26.32
C LEU A 171 -0.74 3.45 -27.69
N ILE A 172 -2.06 3.30 -27.68
CA ILE A 172 -2.87 3.24 -28.90
C ILE A 172 -3.75 4.49 -29.08
N SER A 173 -4.18 5.10 -27.98
CA SER A 173 -4.97 6.34 -27.98
C SER A 173 -4.86 7.05 -26.64
N THR A 174 -5.11 8.36 -26.64
CA THR A 174 -5.28 9.16 -25.44
C THR A 174 -6.53 10.00 -25.59
N ALA A 175 -7.44 9.93 -24.63
CA ALA A 175 -8.50 10.93 -24.48
C ALA A 175 -8.14 11.91 -23.35
N ILE A 176 -8.63 13.15 -23.47
CA ILE A 176 -8.45 14.23 -22.49
C ILE A 176 -9.82 14.81 -22.20
N SER A 177 -10.12 15.06 -20.93
CA SER A 177 -11.35 15.72 -20.47
C SER A 177 -11.05 17.00 -19.69
#